data_AF-A0A7W0MYM7-F1
#
_entry.id   AF-A0A7W0MYM7-F1
#
_cell.length_a   1.000
_cell.length_b   1.000
_cell.length_c   1.000
_cell.angle_alpha   90.00
_cell.angle_beta   90.00
_cell.angle_gamma   90.00
#
_symmetry.space_group_name_H-M   'P 1'
#
loop_
_entity.id
_entity.type
_entity.pdbx_description
1 polymer ?
#
loop_
_entity_poly.entity_id
_entity_poly.type
_entity_poly.pdbx_seq_one_letter_code
_entity_poly.pdbx_strand_id
1 'polypeptide(L)'
;MLQEQRMGLSTNEALQNMLARADTPSVRSFVRSILQGETLGVSIGQIMRGLAVEMRRRRKAAAERKAAAEQKAQKAPFTILVPLVFLIFPAMFVVLLGPALCSIMDAF
;
A
#
# COMPACT_ATOMS: atom_id res chain seq x y z
N MET A 1 29.03 -10.18 -7.99
CA MET A 1 29.46 -8.85 -8.51
C MET A 1 30.95 -8.55 -8.37
N LEU A 2 31.48 -8.07 -7.23
CA LEU A 2 32.91 -7.64 -7.16
C LEU A 2 33.92 -8.76 -7.45
N GLN A 3 33.63 -9.98 -7.01
CA GLN A 3 34.47 -11.15 -7.31
C GLN A 3 34.34 -11.60 -8.77
N GLU A 4 33.16 -11.47 -9.37
CA GLU A 4 32.89 -11.80 -10.77
C GLU A 4 33.52 -10.78 -11.74
N GLN A 5 33.48 -9.49 -11.39
CA GLN A 5 34.20 -8.46 -12.15
C GLN A 5 35.71 -8.66 -12.09
N ARG A 6 36.26 -9.12 -10.95
CA ARG A 6 37.67 -9.53 -10.85
C ARG A 6 38.00 -10.79 -11.67
N MET A 7 37.01 -11.60 -12.01
CA MET A 7 37.14 -12.76 -12.89
C MET A 7 36.93 -12.42 -14.38
N GLY A 8 36.79 -11.13 -14.73
CA GLY A 8 36.64 -10.68 -16.11
C GLY A 8 35.21 -10.72 -16.65
N LEU A 9 34.19 -11.03 -15.83
CA LEU A 9 32.80 -10.90 -16.26
C LEU A 9 32.43 -9.43 -16.44
N SER A 10 31.63 -9.16 -17.47
CA SER A 10 31.10 -7.82 -17.70
C SER A 10 30.23 -7.36 -16.53
N THR A 11 30.20 -6.04 -16.24
CA THR A 11 29.33 -5.49 -15.18
C THR A 11 27.87 -5.92 -15.38
N ASN A 12 27.43 -6.00 -16.64
CA ASN A 12 26.10 -6.41 -17.02
C ASN A 12 25.82 -7.87 -16.63
N GLU A 13 26.73 -8.80 -16.95
CA GLU A 13 26.62 -10.21 -16.52
C GLU A 13 26.67 -10.36 -15.00
N ALA A 14 27.53 -9.61 -14.33
CA ALA A 14 27.64 -9.63 -12.87
C ALA A 14 26.35 -9.14 -12.18
N LEU A 15 25.64 -8.18 -12.77
CA LEU A 15 24.34 -7.70 -12.30
C LEU A 15 23.20 -8.67 -12.63
N GLN A 16 23.25 -9.34 -13.80
CA GLN A 16 22.28 -10.39 -14.14
C GLN A 16 22.43 -11.63 -13.23
N ASN A 17 23.66 -12.04 -12.92
CA ASN A 17 23.91 -13.10 -11.93
C ASN A 17 23.42 -12.71 -10.54
N MET A 18 23.39 -11.42 -10.21
CA MET A 18 22.79 -10.95 -8.96
C MET A 18 21.27 -11.10 -8.92
N LEU A 19 20.59 -10.91 -10.06
CA LEU A 19 19.15 -11.20 -10.19
C LEU A 19 18.86 -12.68 -10.09
N ALA A 20 19.70 -13.53 -10.70
CA ALA A 20 19.54 -14.98 -10.64
C ALA A 20 19.66 -15.52 -9.20
N ARG A 21 20.45 -14.86 -8.33
CA ARG A 21 20.65 -15.26 -6.93
C ARG A 21 19.65 -14.64 -5.96
N ALA A 22 19.13 -13.45 -6.25
CA ALA A 22 18.26 -12.69 -5.36
C ALA A 22 17.20 -11.91 -6.14
N ASP A 23 16.22 -12.63 -6.70
CA ASP A 23 15.13 -12.01 -7.48
C ASP A 23 14.05 -11.40 -6.59
N THR A 24 14.36 -10.23 -6.02
CA THR A 24 13.37 -9.39 -5.34
C THR A 24 13.09 -8.13 -6.15
N PRO A 25 11.88 -7.54 -6.05
CA PRO A 25 11.54 -6.30 -6.78
C PRO A 25 12.53 -5.15 -6.54
N SER A 26 13.13 -5.08 -5.34
CA SER A 26 14.14 -4.09 -4.98
C SER A 26 15.46 -4.31 -5.73
N VAL A 27 15.93 -5.55 -5.83
CA VAL A 27 17.16 -5.89 -6.55
C VAL A 27 16.98 -5.68 -8.06
N ARG A 28 15.80 -6.00 -8.61
CA ARG A 28 15.46 -5.74 -10.02
C ARG A 28 15.46 -4.26 -10.36
N SER A 29 14.94 -3.41 -9.48
CA SER A 29 15.02 -1.96 -9.64
C SER A 29 16.45 -1.45 -9.59
N PHE A 30 17.27 -1.98 -8.68
CA PHE A 30 18.67 -1.63 -8.52
C PHE A 30 19.50 -1.91 -9.78
N VAL A 31 19.41 -3.14 -10.30
CA VAL A 31 20.16 -3.56 -11.49
C VAL A 31 19.80 -2.70 -12.70
N ARG A 32 18.52 -2.40 -12.91
CA ARG A 32 18.07 -1.51 -13.99
C ARG A 32 18.63 -0.10 -13.85
N SER A 33 18.63 0.47 -12.64
CA SER A 33 19.17 1.81 -12.40
C SER A 33 20.69 1.89 -12.63
N ILE A 34 21.44 0.83 -12.30
CA ILE A 34 22.88 0.78 -12.60
C ILE A 34 23.14 0.61 -14.09
N LEU A 35 22.43 -0.28 -14.77
CA LEU A 35 22.56 -0.47 -16.23
C LEU A 35 22.31 0.84 -16.98
N GLN A 36 21.23 1.53 -16.59
CA GLN A 36 20.84 2.80 -17.20
C GLN A 36 21.85 3.92 -16.88
N GLY A 37 22.44 3.88 -15.68
CA GLY A 37 23.49 4.81 -15.27
C GLY A 37 24.82 4.61 -15.99
N GLU A 38 25.23 3.37 -16.24
CA GLU A 38 26.42 3.05 -17.06
C GLU A 38 26.26 3.56 -18.49
N THR A 39 25.08 3.40 -19.11
CA THR A 39 24.83 3.91 -20.47
C THR A 39 24.85 5.43 -20.59
N LEU A 40 24.62 6.15 -19.49
CA LEU A 40 24.60 7.61 -19.45
C LEU A 40 25.94 8.22 -19.01
N GLY A 41 26.96 7.40 -18.70
CA GLY A 41 28.28 7.88 -18.25
C GLY A 41 28.26 8.62 -16.91
N VAL A 42 27.18 8.47 -16.14
CA VAL A 42 27.01 9.15 -14.85
C VAL A 42 27.81 8.41 -13.79
N SER A 43 28.58 9.14 -12.98
CA SER A 43 29.41 8.53 -11.94
C SER A 43 28.56 7.61 -11.04
N ILE A 44 29.04 6.37 -10.82
CA ILE A 44 28.41 5.38 -9.93
C ILE A 44 28.12 5.98 -8.54
N GLY A 45 28.97 6.92 -8.09
CA GLY A 45 28.78 7.66 -6.85
C GLY A 45 27.50 8.51 -6.80
N GLN A 46 27.13 9.20 -7.90
CA GLN A 46 25.88 9.97 -7.96
C GLN A 46 24.65 9.07 -7.97
N ILE A 47 24.73 7.93 -8.68
CA ILE A 47 23.64 6.94 -8.74
C ILE A 47 23.41 6.33 -7.35
N MET A 48 24.47 5.96 -6.63
CA MET A 48 24.38 5.45 -5.26
C MET A 48 23.83 6.49 -4.28
N ARG A 49 24.16 7.78 -4.46
CA ARG A 49 23.59 8.86 -3.63
C ARG A 49 22.10 9.05 -3.89
N GLY A 50 21.69 9.06 -5.15
CA GLY A 50 20.29 9.13 -5.55
C GLY A 50 19.49 7.95 -5.00
N LEU A 51 20.02 6.73 -5.15
CA LEU A 51 19.41 5.52 -4.63
C LEU A 51 19.33 5.51 -3.09
N ALA A 52 20.36 6.00 -2.38
CA ALA A 52 20.33 6.10 -0.92
C ALA A 52 19.25 7.08 -0.43
N VAL A 53 19.08 8.21 -1.13
CA VAL A 53 18.00 9.18 -0.87
C VAL A 53 16.64 8.55 -1.15
N GLU A 54 16.52 7.82 -2.27
CA GLU A 54 15.28 7.16 -2.66
C GLU A 54 14.91 5.99 -1.73
N MET A 55 15.88 5.24 -1.23
CA MET A 55 15.68 4.20 -0.21
C MET A 55 15.23 4.80 1.13
N ARG A 56 15.79 5.94 1.55
CA ARG A 56 15.31 6.68 2.72
C ARG A 56 13.90 7.22 2.51
N ARG A 57 13.60 7.75 1.32
CA ARG A 57 12.26 8.22 0.95
C ARG A 57 11.25 7.08 0.88
N ARG A 58 11.63 5.91 0.34
CA ARG A 58 10.80 4.68 0.36
C ARG A 58 10.57 4.17 1.78
N ARG A 59 11.55 4.24 2.68
CA ARG A 59 11.36 3.90 4.10
C ARG A 59 10.36 4.85 4.78
N LYS A 60 10.46 6.16 4.53
CA LYS A 60 9.49 7.14 5.02
C LYS A 60 8.11 6.94 4.40
N ALA A 61 8.02 6.72 3.09
CA ALA A 61 6.77 6.43 2.40
C ALA A 61 6.15 5.08 2.81
N ALA A 62 6.95 4.08 3.21
CA ALA A 62 6.46 2.83 3.76
C ALA A 62 5.92 3.00 5.19
N ALA A 63 6.55 3.88 5.99
CA ALA A 63 6.02 4.29 7.28
C ALA A 63 4.71 5.11 7.12
N GLU A 64 4.66 6.01 6.14
CA GLU A 64 3.45 6.77 5.78
C GLU A 64 2.34 5.88 5.19
N ARG A 65 2.69 4.80 4.47
CA ARG A 65 1.70 3.80 4.00
C ARG A 65 1.04 3.05 5.16
N LYS A 66 1.72 2.86 6.30
CA LYS A 66 1.06 2.36 7.52
C LYS A 66 0.04 3.37 8.04
N ALA A 67 0.40 4.65 8.08
CA ALA A 67 -0.53 5.71 8.48
C ALA A 67 -1.73 5.86 7.50
N ALA A 68 -1.51 5.66 6.20
CA ALA A 68 -2.59 5.70 5.20
C ALA A 68 -3.51 4.46 5.26
N ALA A 69 -3.01 3.32 5.73
CA ALA A 69 -3.84 2.13 6.00
C ALA A 69 -4.79 2.38 7.19
N GLU A 70 -4.33 3.09 8.21
CA GLU A 70 -5.16 3.51 9.36
C GLU A 70 -6.25 4.51 8.95
N GLN A 71 -5.96 5.43 8.02
CA GLN A 71 -6.96 6.39 7.53
C GLN A 71 -8.12 5.72 6.77
N LYS A 72 -7.89 4.56 6.13
CA LYS A 72 -8.98 3.77 5.53
C LYS A 72 -9.85 3.05 6.55
N ALA A 73 -9.33 2.74 7.75
CA ALA A 73 -10.12 2.14 8.81
C ALA A 73 -11.14 3.13 9.42
N GLN A 74 -10.84 4.43 9.40
CA GLN A 74 -11.74 5.46 9.95
C GLN A 74 -12.92 5.84 9.04
N LYS A 75 -12.93 5.38 7.77
CA LYS A 75 -14.10 5.50 6.86
C LYS A 75 -15.06 4.31 6.94
N ALA A 76 -14.71 3.26 7.70
CA ALA A 76 -15.57 2.11 7.93
C ALA A 76 -16.89 2.40 8.70
N PRO A 77 -16.95 3.32 9.69
CA PRO A 77 -18.09 3.33 10.62
C PRO A 77 -19.39 3.81 9.96
N PHE A 78 -19.33 4.70 8.97
CA PHE A 78 -20.55 5.21 8.33
C PHE A 78 -21.24 4.16 7.43
N THR A 79 -20.46 3.31 6.75
CA THR A 79 -21.02 2.28 5.85
C THR A 79 -21.79 1.20 6.62
N ILE A 80 -21.41 0.93 7.87
CA ILE A 80 -22.06 -0.08 8.73
C ILE A 80 -23.24 0.52 9.53
N LEU A 81 -23.23 1.83 9.79
CA LEU A 81 -24.29 2.52 10.53
C LEU A 81 -25.61 2.60 9.74
N VAL A 82 -25.54 2.79 8.41
CA VAL A 82 -26.73 2.92 7.56
C VAL A 82 -27.63 1.66 7.59
N PRO A 83 -27.11 0.43 7.40
CA PRO A 83 -27.90 -0.80 7.56
C PRO A 83 -28.54 -0.94 8.94
N LEU A 84 -27.85 -0.51 10.00
CA LEU A 84 -28.29 -0.67 11.38
C LEU A 84 -29.47 0.26 11.72
N VAL A 85 -29.42 1.50 11.24
CA VAL A 85 -30.54 2.45 11.36
C VAL A 85 -31.75 1.99 10.54
N PHE A 86 -31.53 1.46 9.33
CA PHE A 86 -32.62 0.93 8.49
C PHE A 86 -33.34 -0.26 9.14
N LEU A 87 -32.68 -1.04 10.00
CA LEU A 87 -33.30 -2.16 10.71
C LEU A 87 -34.05 -1.72 11.98
N ILE A 88 -33.55 -0.71 12.70
CA ILE A 88 -34.15 -0.21 13.95
C ILE A 88 -35.35 0.71 13.67
N PHE A 89 -35.29 1.55 12.64
CA PHE A 89 -36.35 2.50 12.30
C PHE A 89 -37.74 1.86 12.11
N PRO A 90 -37.90 0.78 11.31
CA PRO A 90 -39.20 0.12 11.16
C PRO A 90 -39.66 -0.57 12.46
N ALA A 91 -38.73 -1.14 13.24
CA ALA A 91 -39.08 -1.75 14.53
C ALA A 91 -39.62 -0.70 15.52
N MET A 92 -39.00 0.48 15.58
CA MET A 92 -39.49 1.59 16.39
C MET A 92 -40.89 2.07 15.94
N PHE A 93 -41.13 2.15 14.64
CA PHE A 93 -42.43 2.56 14.10
C PHE A 93 -43.54 1.58 14.51
N VAL A 94 -43.28 0.28 14.44
CA VAL A 94 -44.23 -0.77 14.87
C VAL A 94 -44.49 -0.70 16.37
N VAL A 95 -43.47 -0.47 17.21
CA VAL A 95 -43.66 -0.38 18.67
C VAL A 95 -44.41 0.89 19.07
N LEU A 96 -44.21 2.02 18.37
CA LEU A 96 -44.90 3.27 18.69
C LEU A 96 -46.34 3.30 18.17
N LEU A 97 -46.54 2.90 16.91
CA LEU A 97 -47.85 2.98 16.25
C LEU A 97 -48.71 1.74 16.44
N GLY A 98 -48.12 0.58 16.70
CA GLY A 98 -48.85 -0.65 17.00
C GLY A 98 -49.90 -0.46 18.11
N PRO A 99 -49.51 -0.03 19.32
CA PRO A 99 -50.47 0.20 20.39
C PRO A 99 -51.37 1.42 20.14
N ALA A 100 -50.86 2.46 19.48
CA ALA A 100 -51.66 3.65 19.17
C ALA A 100 -52.82 3.31 18.22
N LEU A 101 -52.57 2.50 17.19
CA LEU A 101 -53.60 2.03 16.26
C LEU A 101 -54.61 1.09 16.94
N CYS A 102 -54.14 0.15 17.78
CA CYS A 102 -55.05 -0.68 18.58
C CYS A 102 -55.92 0.17 19.51
N SER A 103 -55.33 1.15 20.21
CA SER A 103 -56.09 2.03 21.11
C SER A 103 -57.12 2.89 20.40
N ILE A 104 -56.86 3.30 19.15
CA ILE A 104 -57.83 4.04 18.34
C ILE A 104 -58.95 3.11 17.88
N MET A 105 -58.64 1.89 17.45
CA MET A 105 -59.65 0.90 17.06
C MET A 105 -60.55 0.47 18.22
N ASP A 106 -60.01 0.34 19.43
CA ASP A 106 -60.79 0.00 20.63
C ASP A 106 -61.60 1.21 21.15
N ALA A 107 -61.22 2.44 20.78
CA ALA A 107 -61.89 3.67 21.20
C ALA A 107 -63.01 4.12 20.25
N PHE A 108 -63.17 3.48 19.08
CA PHE A 108 -64.26 3.68 18.12
C PHE A 108 -65.26 2.52 18.18
#